data_AF-X1II72-F1
#
_entry.id   AF-X1II72-F1
#
_cell.length_a   1.000
_cell.length_b   1.000
_cell.length_c   1.000
_cell.angle_alpha   90.00
_cell.angle_beta   90.00
_cell.angle_gamma   90.00
#
_symmetry.space_group_name_H-M   'P 1'
#
loop_
_entity.id
_entity.type
_entity.pdbx_description
1 polymer ?
#
loop_
_entity_poly.entity_id
_entity_poly.type
_entity_poly.pdbx_seq_one_letter_code
_entity_poly.pdbx_strand_id
1 'polypeptide(L)' 'NLTRYLTDEIEKDVGGKWAFERDPIKAAGMMIEHIEKKRDALGINVEKERKLYDMEDRRALVVE' A
#
# COMPACT_ATOMS: atom_id res chain seq x y z
N ASN A 1 -26.60 1.96 -4.54
CA ASN A 1 -26.10 1.36 -3.28
C ASN A 1 -24.78 2.01 -2.88
N LEU A 2 -24.83 2.90 -1.89
CA LEU A 2 -23.66 3.66 -1.41
C LEU A 2 -22.57 2.76 -0.81
N THR A 3 -22.98 1.77 -0.02
CA THR A 3 -22.03 0.87 0.67
C THR A 3 -21.07 0.19 -0.30
N ARG A 4 -21.61 -0.36 -1.40
CA ARG A 4 -20.80 -1.01 -2.45
C ARG A 4 -19.84 -0.04 -3.13
N TYR A 5 -20.29 1.20 -3.37
CA TYR A 5 -19.43 2.22 -3.96
C TYR A 5 -18.21 2.50 -3.06
N LEU A 6 -18.44 2.65 -1.74
CA LEU A 6 -17.38 2.93 -0.77
C LEU A 6 -16.43 1.75 -0.52
N THR A 7 -16.90 0.50 -0.63
CA THR A 7 -16.09 -0.68 -0.32
C THR A 7 -15.39 -1.29 -1.53
N ASP A 8 -15.92 -1.12 -2.76
CA ASP A 8 -15.40 -1.85 -3.93
C ASP A 8 -15.10 -0.96 -5.14
N GLU A 9 -15.92 0.07 -5.38
CA GLU A 9 -15.87 0.82 -6.65
C GLU A 9 -14.89 2.01 -6.58
N ILE A 10 -14.90 2.76 -5.47
CA ILE A 10 -14.09 3.99 -5.29
C ILE A 10 -12.56 3.73 -5.31
N GLU A 11 -12.13 2.50 -5.02
CA GLU A 11 -10.71 2.11 -5.04
C GLU A 11 -10.07 2.34 -6.40
N LYS A 12 -10.84 2.20 -7.49
CA LYS A 12 -10.35 2.41 -8.86
C LYS A 12 -10.10 3.89 -9.17
N ASP A 13 -10.87 4.77 -8.55
CA ASP A 13 -10.83 6.21 -8.83
C ASP A 13 -9.75 6.90 -7.99
N VAL A 14 -9.62 6.51 -6.72
CA VAL A 14 -8.75 7.22 -5.73
C VAL A 14 -7.63 6.35 -5.15
N GLY A 15 -7.60 5.05 -5.46
CA GLY A 15 -6.65 4.09 -4.91
C GLY A 15 -6.93 3.68 -3.46
N GLY A 16 -8.04 4.11 -2.85
CA GLY A 16 -8.41 3.82 -1.46
C GLY A 16 -9.87 3.42 -1.34
N LYS A 17 -10.21 2.63 -0.33
CA LYS A 17 -11.58 2.18 -0.05
C LYS A 17 -11.86 2.13 1.45
N TRP A 18 -13.13 2.08 1.80
CA TRP A 18 -13.58 1.88 3.17
C TRP A 18 -13.77 0.39 3.46
N ALA A 19 -13.47 -0.03 4.68
CA ALA A 19 -13.76 -1.35 5.18
C ALA A 19 -14.30 -1.24 6.62
N PHE A 20 -15.28 -2.05 6.96
CA PHE A 20 -15.90 -2.05 8.28
C PHE A 20 -15.70 -3.42 8.92
N GLU A 21 -14.88 -3.48 9.95
CA GLU A 21 -14.63 -4.69 10.74
C GLU A 21 -14.66 -4.30 12.22
N ARG A 22 -15.32 -5.12 13.04
CA ARG A 22 -15.45 -4.89 14.49
C ARG A 22 -14.26 -5.43 15.26
N ASP A 23 -13.66 -6.50 14.77
CA ASP A 23 -12.48 -7.11 15.38
C ASP A 23 -11.22 -6.34 14.97
N PRO A 24 -10.50 -5.70 15.92
CA PRO A 24 -9.32 -4.92 15.61
C PRO A 24 -8.19 -5.74 15.00
N ILE A 25 -8.08 -7.04 15.32
CA ILE A 25 -7.03 -7.91 14.78
C ILE A 25 -7.31 -8.19 13.30
N LYS A 26 -8.56 -8.48 12.95
CA LYS A 26 -8.97 -8.66 11.56
C LYS A 26 -8.84 -7.38 10.76
N ALA A 27 -9.24 -6.24 11.35
CA ALA A 27 -9.06 -4.93 10.72
C ALA A 27 -7.58 -4.65 10.42
N ALA A 28 -6.67 -4.96 11.36
CA ALA A 28 -5.23 -4.87 11.14
C ALA A 28 -4.75 -5.77 10.01
N GLY A 29 -5.23 -7.02 9.94
CA GLY A 29 -4.95 -7.94 8.84
C GLY A 29 -5.36 -7.38 7.48
N MET A 30 -6.58 -6.85 7.36
CA MET A 30 -7.07 -6.24 6.12
C MET A 30 -6.22 -5.03 5.68
N MET A 31 -5.76 -4.21 6.63
CA MET A 31 -4.86 -3.09 6.34
C MET A 31 -3.50 -3.58 5.81
N ILE A 32 -2.91 -4.59 6.44
CA ILE A 32 -1.63 -5.17 6.02
C ILE A 32 -1.75 -5.74 4.61
N GLU A 33 -2.77 -6.56 4.34
CA GLU A 33 -3.04 -7.16 3.03
C GLU A 33 -3.18 -6.09 1.94
N HIS A 34 -3.91 -5.00 2.23
CA HIS A 34 -4.07 -3.90 1.27
C HIS A 34 -2.76 -3.18 0.97
N ILE A 35 -1.89 -3.02 1.97
CA ILE A 35 -0.58 -2.41 1.78
C ILE A 35 0.34 -3.35 0.98
N GLU A 36 0.35 -4.65 1.27
CA GLU A 36 1.15 -5.65 0.55
C GLU A 36 0.76 -5.70 -0.93
N LYS A 37 -0.54 -5.81 -1.24
CA LYS A 37 -1.05 -5.76 -2.61
C LYS A 37 -0.57 -4.51 -3.37
N LYS A 38 -0.52 -3.35 -2.70
CA LYS A 38 0.00 -2.12 -3.30
C LYS A 38 1.52 -2.13 -3.46
N ARG A 39 2.26 -2.69 -2.50
CA ARG A 39 3.71 -2.86 -2.61
C ARG A 39 4.06 -3.78 -3.78
N ASP A 40 3.29 -4.84 -3.99
CA ASP A 40 3.42 -5.75 -5.13
C ASP A 40 3.15 -5.02 -6.44
N ALA A 41 2.04 -4.28 -6.53
CA ALA A 41 1.68 -3.51 -7.72
C ALA A 41 2.72 -2.45 -8.09
N LEU A 42 3.44 -1.91 -7.10
CA LEU A 42 4.53 -0.96 -7.29
C LEU A 42 5.90 -1.63 -7.48
N GLY A 43 6.00 -2.95 -7.37
CA GLY A 43 7.26 -3.69 -7.46
C GLY A 43 8.24 -3.41 -6.31
N ILE A 44 7.76 -2.85 -5.19
CA ILE A 44 8.58 -2.50 -4.02
C ILE A 44 8.48 -3.53 -2.90
N ASN A 45 7.69 -4.60 -3.08
CA ASN A 45 7.62 -5.70 -2.13
C ASN A 45 8.82 -6.65 -2.28
N VAL A 46 10.01 -6.08 -2.13
CA VAL A 46 11.27 -6.81 -2.23
C VAL A 46 12.07 -6.59 -0.96
N GLU A 47 12.73 -7.64 -0.48
CA GLU A 47 13.69 -7.54 0.60
C GLU A 47 14.91 -6.75 0.09
N LYS A 48 14.95 -5.45 0.41
CA LYS A 48 16.14 -4.62 0.20
C LYS A 48 16.89 -4.48 1.51
N GLU A 49 18.21 -4.50 1.42
CA GLU A 49 19.07 -4.16 2.56
C GLU A 49 18.72 -2.76 3.06
N ARG A 50 18.53 -2.63 4.38
CA ARG A 50 18.28 -1.35 5.04
C ARG A 50 19.59 -0.56 5.09
N LYS A 51 19.94 0.09 3.99
CA LYS A 51 21.08 1.00 3.88
C LYS A 51 20.66 2.42 4.23
N LEU A 52 21.45 3.11 5.05
CA LEU A 52 21.35 4.55 5.20
C LEU A 52 21.94 5.21 3.95
N TYR A 53 21.09 5.82 3.13
CA TYR A 53 21.55 6.56 1.94
C TYR A 53 21.99 7.96 2.36
N ASP A 54 23.23 8.32 2.03
CA ASP A 54 23.73 9.68 2.15
C ASP A 54 23.25 10.57 0.97
N MET A 55 23.67 11.85 0.95
CA MET A 55 23.23 12.80 -0.07
C MET A 55 23.83 12.53 -1.46
N GLU A 56 24.99 11.89 -1.54
CA GLU A 56 25.62 11.52 -2.81
C GLU A 56 24.95 10.27 -3.38
N ASP A 57 24.75 9.25 -2.54
CA ASP A 57 24.02 8.02 -2.83
C ASP A 57 22.59 8.31 -3.34
N ARG A 58 21.89 9.29 -2.75
CA ARG A 58 20.54 9.69 -3.20
C ARG A 58 20.51 10.34 -4.58
N ARG A 59 21.56 11.09 -4.95
CA ARG A 59 21.65 11.74 -6.27
C ARG A 59 22.04 10.75 -7.37
N ALA A 60 22.74 9.68 -7.01
CA ALA A 60 23.12 8.61 -7.93
C ALA A 60 21.97 7.62 -8.24
N LEU A 61 20.82 7.72 -7.56
CA LEU A 61 19.64 6.93 -7.88
C LEU A 61 19.08 7.36 -9.25
N VAL A 62 19.47 6.64 -10.29
CA VAL A 62 18.87 6.78 -11.63
C VAL A 62 17.50 6.11 -11.57
N VAL A 63 16.45 6.86 -11.91
CA VAL A 63 15.12 6.32 -12.15
C VAL A 63 15.11 5.81 -13.60
N GLU A 64 15.21 4.49 -13.78
CA GLU A 64 14.86 3.82 -15.04
C GLU A 64 13.35 3.61 -15.13
#